data_AF-A0A356IF72-F1
#
_entry.id   AF-A0A356IF72-F1
#
_cell.length_a   1.000
_cell.length_b   1.000
_cell.length_c   1.000
_cell.angle_alpha   90.00
_cell.angle_beta   90.00
_cell.angle_gamma   90.00
#
_symmetry.space_group_name_H-M   'P 1'
#
loop_
_entity.id
_entity.type
_entity.pdbx_description
1 polymer ?
#
loop_
_entity_poly.entity_id
_entity_poly.type
_entity_poly.pdbx_seq_one_letter_code
_entity_poly.pdbx_strand_id
1 'polypeptide(L)'
;GRISAAGASYAEDLMSELRTAVGPEIELMIDAHGNFDVSTATELCNRMMKFDLTWFEEPLQPESLDAHRQLRSNTDINLCIGERKYTRWDFAPYLQEGLVNYIMPDICWTGGISEMKRIAILAETYYVPISPHDASGAFNVITGAHVLMNVPNIYRLEMSDHSLENYNSVITSPLDIRNGQLYLPDKPGLGYELDHDFINSHPDPEWARLHN
;
A
#
# COMPACT_ATOMS: atom_id res chain seq x y z
N GLY A 1 -17.26 -10.89 -0.15
CA GLY A 1 -18.12 -10.46 -1.27
C GLY A 1 -19.10 -9.37 -0.88
N ARG A 2 -19.83 -9.53 0.23
CA ARG A 2 -20.84 -8.56 0.69
C ARG A 2 -20.54 -8.09 2.10
N ILE A 3 -21.02 -6.89 2.43
CA ILE A 3 -21.11 -6.37 3.80
C ILE A 3 -22.58 -6.33 4.21
N SER A 4 -22.88 -6.42 5.50
CA SER A 4 -24.24 -6.19 5.99
C SER A 4 -24.55 -4.70 5.98
N ALA A 5 -25.83 -4.33 5.88
CA ALA A 5 -26.25 -2.93 5.97
C ALA A 5 -25.77 -2.28 7.29
N ALA A 6 -25.84 -3.03 8.39
CA ALA A 6 -25.33 -2.58 9.69
C ALA A 6 -23.81 -2.35 9.67
N GLY A 7 -23.03 -3.25 9.04
CA GLY A 7 -21.58 -3.09 8.93
C GLY A 7 -21.19 -1.90 8.06
N ALA A 8 -21.92 -1.66 6.96
CA ALA A 8 -21.67 -0.50 6.11
C ALA A 8 -22.05 0.83 6.79
N SER A 9 -23.14 0.85 7.58
CA SER A 9 -23.47 2.02 8.42
C SER A 9 -22.45 2.24 9.52
N TYR A 10 -21.99 1.18 10.17
CA TYR A 10 -20.91 1.28 11.15
C TYR A 10 -19.63 1.87 10.54
N ALA A 11 -19.22 1.41 9.35
CA ALA A 11 -18.06 1.97 8.66
C ALA A 11 -18.24 3.46 8.34
N GLU A 12 -19.42 3.87 7.91
CA GLU A 12 -19.73 5.28 7.61
C GLU A 12 -19.72 6.16 8.87
N ASP A 13 -20.30 5.67 9.97
CA ASP A 13 -20.31 6.36 11.27
C ASP A 13 -18.87 6.51 11.80
N LEU A 14 -18.07 5.44 11.75
CA LEU A 14 -16.66 5.45 12.14
C LEU A 14 -15.87 6.49 11.33
N MET A 15 -16.05 6.53 10.01
CA MET A 15 -15.37 7.51 9.16
C MET A 15 -15.79 8.94 9.46
N SER A 16 -17.07 9.17 9.79
CA SER A 16 -17.57 10.47 10.22
C SER A 16 -16.92 10.91 11.54
N GLU A 17 -16.81 10.01 12.50
CA GLU A 17 -16.15 10.27 13.78
C GLU A 17 -14.65 10.57 13.59
N LEU A 18 -13.95 9.75 12.80
CA LEU A 18 -12.53 9.94 12.48
C LEU A 18 -12.28 11.30 11.82
N ARG A 19 -13.02 11.62 10.75
CA ARG A 19 -12.89 12.90 10.05
C ARG A 19 -13.17 14.09 10.97
N THR A 20 -14.15 13.97 11.86
CA THR A 20 -14.45 15.01 12.87
C THR A 20 -13.30 15.17 13.88
N ALA A 21 -12.70 14.07 14.32
CA ALA A 21 -11.64 14.07 15.32
C ALA A 21 -10.31 14.60 14.79
N VAL A 22 -9.92 14.25 13.56
CA VAL A 22 -8.62 14.62 12.98
C VAL A 22 -8.65 15.94 12.20
N GLY A 23 -9.84 16.45 11.87
CA GLY A 23 -10.03 17.66 11.08
C GLY A 23 -9.78 17.46 9.57
N PRO A 24 -9.80 18.54 8.77
CA PRO A 24 -9.68 18.45 7.32
C PRO A 24 -8.24 18.25 6.81
N GLU A 25 -7.23 18.59 7.61
CA GLU A 25 -5.83 18.62 7.14
C GLU A 25 -5.14 17.24 7.18
N ILE A 26 -5.67 16.29 7.97
CA ILE A 26 -5.12 14.93 8.03
C ILE A 26 -5.74 14.11 6.92
N GLU A 27 -4.90 13.57 6.04
CA GLU A 27 -5.31 12.63 5.01
C GLU A 27 -5.87 11.34 5.62
N LEU A 28 -6.95 10.83 5.03
CA LEU A 28 -7.55 9.56 5.42
C LEU A 28 -7.58 8.61 4.22
N MET A 29 -7.21 7.37 4.46
CA MET A 29 -7.29 6.26 3.51
C MET A 29 -8.17 5.16 4.10
N ILE A 30 -8.84 4.39 3.24
CA ILE A 30 -9.54 3.16 3.63
C ILE A 30 -9.00 2.04 2.77
N ASP A 31 -8.70 0.92 3.40
CA ASP A 31 -8.32 -0.33 2.73
C ASP A 31 -9.42 -1.39 2.92
N ALA A 32 -9.88 -1.97 1.81
CA ALA A 32 -10.91 -2.99 1.76
C ALA A 32 -10.39 -4.42 1.49
N HIS A 33 -9.09 -4.63 1.27
CA HIS A 33 -8.43 -5.94 1.13
C HIS A 33 -9.08 -6.88 0.09
N GLY A 34 -9.60 -6.35 -1.01
CA GLY A 34 -10.30 -7.08 -2.07
C GLY A 34 -11.56 -7.82 -1.63
N ASN A 35 -12.20 -7.41 -0.54
CA ASN A 35 -13.26 -8.20 0.08
C ASN A 35 -14.62 -8.10 -0.61
N PHE A 36 -14.84 -7.18 -1.55
CA PHE A 36 -16.18 -6.87 -2.05
C PHE A 36 -16.42 -7.32 -3.50
N ASP A 37 -17.69 -7.60 -3.81
CA ASP A 37 -18.18 -7.68 -5.18
C ASP A 37 -18.42 -6.27 -5.74
N VAL A 38 -18.57 -6.15 -7.07
CA VAL A 38 -18.70 -4.84 -7.75
C VAL A 38 -19.84 -4.00 -7.18
N SER A 39 -21.00 -4.61 -6.91
CA SER A 39 -22.16 -3.90 -6.37
C SER A 39 -21.88 -3.36 -4.97
N THR A 40 -21.31 -4.19 -4.09
CA THR A 40 -21.01 -3.82 -2.71
C THR A 40 -19.90 -2.77 -2.66
N ALA A 41 -18.83 -2.95 -3.45
CA ALA A 41 -17.74 -1.99 -3.58
C ALA A 41 -18.25 -0.63 -4.04
N THR A 42 -19.11 -0.60 -5.06
CA THR A 42 -19.71 0.64 -5.59
C THR A 42 -20.53 1.35 -4.53
N GLU A 43 -21.38 0.61 -3.79
CA GLU A 43 -22.17 1.19 -2.69
C GLU A 43 -21.26 1.82 -1.64
N LEU A 44 -20.25 1.08 -1.16
CA LEU A 44 -19.33 1.56 -0.13
C LEU A 44 -18.53 2.78 -0.60
N CYS A 45 -17.94 2.73 -1.80
CA CYS A 45 -17.21 3.85 -2.39
C CYS A 45 -18.07 5.13 -2.41
N ASN A 46 -19.32 5.01 -2.88
CA ASN A 46 -20.23 6.14 -2.98
C ASN A 46 -20.67 6.67 -1.60
N ARG A 47 -20.80 5.82 -0.58
CA ARG A 47 -21.08 6.26 0.80
C ARG A 47 -19.90 7.02 1.40
N MET A 48 -18.67 6.64 1.05
CA MET A 48 -17.46 7.24 1.61
C MET A 48 -17.01 8.54 0.92
N MET A 49 -17.57 8.89 -0.25
CA MET A 49 -17.23 10.09 -1.02
C MET A 49 -17.22 11.39 -0.21
N LYS A 50 -18.08 11.50 0.81
CA LYS A 50 -18.23 12.71 1.63
C LYS A 50 -17.13 12.92 2.68
N PHE A 51 -16.21 11.98 2.85
CA PHE A 51 -15.19 12.02 3.89
C PHE A 51 -13.83 12.55 3.44
N ASP A 52 -13.73 12.98 2.18
CA ASP A 52 -12.50 13.53 1.59
C ASP A 52 -11.32 12.54 1.76
N LEU A 53 -11.49 11.35 1.19
CA LEU A 53 -10.49 10.29 1.25
C LEU A 53 -9.42 10.51 0.20
N THR A 54 -8.16 10.32 0.58
CA THR A 54 -7.06 10.25 -0.38
C THR A 54 -7.30 9.12 -1.36
N TRP A 55 -7.67 7.93 -0.86
CA TRP A 55 -8.11 6.80 -1.67
C TRP A 55 -8.98 5.81 -0.91
N PHE A 56 -9.68 5.00 -1.69
CA PHE A 56 -10.29 3.73 -1.29
C PHE A 56 -9.50 2.60 -1.97
N GLU A 57 -8.89 1.76 -1.15
CA GLU A 57 -7.88 0.79 -1.54
C GLU A 57 -8.45 -0.61 -1.67
N GLU A 58 -8.01 -1.29 -2.75
CA GLU A 58 -8.44 -2.63 -3.18
C GLU A 58 -9.88 -3.00 -2.80
N PRO A 59 -10.90 -2.31 -3.35
CA PRO A 59 -12.28 -2.70 -3.11
C PRO A 59 -12.62 -4.10 -3.69
N LEU A 60 -11.91 -4.51 -4.74
CA LEU A 60 -12.17 -5.72 -5.52
C LEU A 60 -10.96 -6.64 -5.55
N GLN A 61 -11.20 -7.92 -5.86
CA GLN A 61 -10.14 -8.88 -6.15
C GLN A 61 -9.36 -8.50 -7.43
N PRO A 62 -8.04 -8.77 -7.50
CA PRO A 62 -7.15 -8.17 -8.48
C PRO A 62 -7.25 -8.75 -9.90
N GLU A 63 -7.94 -9.88 -10.10
CA GLU A 63 -7.88 -10.66 -11.35
C GLU A 63 -8.73 -10.06 -12.47
N SER A 64 -9.86 -9.43 -12.14
CA SER A 64 -10.82 -8.97 -13.14
C SER A 64 -10.67 -7.48 -13.45
N LEU A 65 -10.04 -7.18 -14.59
CA LEU A 65 -10.02 -5.81 -15.13
C LEU A 65 -11.44 -5.31 -15.45
N ASP A 66 -12.31 -6.18 -15.96
CA ASP A 66 -13.71 -5.84 -16.26
C ASP A 66 -14.51 -5.43 -15.02
N ALA A 67 -14.26 -6.07 -13.87
CA ALA A 67 -14.89 -5.67 -12.62
C ALA A 67 -14.44 -4.27 -12.20
N HIS A 68 -13.17 -3.92 -12.41
CA HIS A 68 -12.64 -2.58 -12.13
C HIS A 68 -13.20 -1.53 -13.10
N ARG A 69 -13.38 -1.86 -14.38
CA ARG A 69 -14.08 -0.98 -15.34
C ARG A 69 -15.49 -0.67 -14.85
N GLN A 70 -16.23 -1.69 -14.42
CA GLN A 70 -17.58 -1.52 -13.89
C GLN A 70 -17.60 -0.68 -12.60
N LEU A 71 -16.65 -0.88 -11.70
CA LEU A 71 -16.54 -0.04 -10.51
C LEU A 71 -16.27 1.42 -10.89
N ARG A 72 -15.24 1.68 -11.70
CA ARG A 72 -14.86 3.03 -12.13
C ARG A 72 -15.97 3.74 -12.88
N SER A 73 -16.84 3.04 -13.61
CA SER A 73 -17.99 3.66 -14.28
C SER A 73 -19.13 4.06 -13.34
N ASN A 74 -19.11 3.62 -12.07
CA ASN A 74 -20.20 3.84 -11.10
C ASN A 74 -19.76 4.58 -9.83
N THR A 75 -18.50 5.01 -9.73
CA THR A 75 -18.00 5.83 -8.62
C THR A 75 -16.86 6.73 -9.07
N ASP A 76 -16.77 7.91 -8.45
CA ASP A 76 -15.69 8.87 -8.71
C ASP A 76 -14.66 8.94 -7.59
N ILE A 77 -14.77 8.07 -6.58
CA ILE A 77 -13.79 8.04 -5.49
C ILE A 77 -12.40 7.77 -6.02
N ASN A 78 -11.38 8.31 -5.36
CA ASN A 78 -10.00 7.97 -5.67
C ASN A 78 -9.75 6.50 -5.36
N LEU A 79 -9.21 5.76 -6.32
CA LEU A 79 -8.90 4.33 -6.15
C LEU A 79 -7.39 4.11 -6.08
N CYS A 80 -6.97 3.21 -5.19
CA CYS A 80 -5.61 2.68 -5.10
C CYS A 80 -5.62 1.16 -5.23
N ILE A 81 -4.75 0.61 -6.09
CA ILE A 81 -4.56 -0.85 -6.24
C ILE A 81 -3.09 -1.16 -6.48
N GLY A 82 -2.64 -2.38 -6.16
CA GLY A 82 -1.30 -2.79 -6.60
C GLY A 82 -0.55 -3.78 -5.74
N GLU A 83 -0.93 -3.99 -4.47
CA GLU A 83 -0.21 -4.88 -3.55
C GLU A 83 -0.09 -6.31 -4.10
N ARG A 84 -1.13 -6.76 -4.84
CA ARG A 84 -1.23 -8.11 -5.43
C ARG A 84 -1.05 -8.11 -6.94
N LYS A 85 -0.40 -7.08 -7.48
CA LYS A 85 0.04 -6.98 -8.89
C LYS A 85 1.56 -7.20 -8.92
N TYR A 86 2.08 -7.98 -9.88
CA TYR A 86 3.46 -8.47 -9.81
C TYR A 86 4.44 -7.73 -10.71
N THR A 87 4.01 -7.35 -11.92
CA THR A 87 4.90 -6.71 -12.90
C THR A 87 4.21 -5.54 -13.56
N ARG A 88 4.97 -4.68 -14.25
CA ARG A 88 4.41 -3.55 -15.01
C ARG A 88 3.30 -3.94 -15.99
N TRP A 89 3.27 -5.20 -16.43
CA TRP A 89 2.22 -5.72 -17.31
C TRP A 89 0.86 -5.83 -16.63
N ASP A 90 0.84 -6.05 -15.31
CA ASP A 90 -0.40 -6.12 -14.54
C ASP A 90 -0.98 -4.71 -14.28
N PHE A 91 -0.11 -3.70 -14.20
CA PHE A 91 -0.49 -2.29 -14.00
C PHE A 91 -0.87 -1.59 -15.30
N ALA A 92 -0.23 -1.92 -16.42
CA ALA A 92 -0.41 -1.21 -17.69
C ALA A 92 -1.88 -1.03 -18.12
N PRO A 93 -2.76 -2.05 -18.05
CA PRO A 93 -4.16 -1.87 -18.44
C PRO A 93 -4.93 -0.88 -17.56
N TYR A 94 -4.65 -0.86 -16.25
CA TYR A 94 -5.30 0.06 -15.31
C TYR A 94 -4.93 1.50 -15.57
N LEU A 95 -3.65 1.73 -15.90
CA LEU A 95 -3.12 3.05 -16.22
C LEU A 95 -3.63 3.53 -17.59
N GLN A 96 -3.60 2.66 -18.60
CA GLN A 96 -4.07 2.96 -19.96
C GLN A 96 -5.54 3.37 -20.02
N GLU A 97 -6.36 2.77 -19.16
CA GLU A 97 -7.80 3.02 -19.13
C GLU A 97 -8.23 4.02 -18.04
N GLY A 98 -7.27 4.57 -17.28
CA GLY A 98 -7.55 5.55 -16.23
C GLY A 98 -8.43 4.99 -15.11
N LEU A 99 -8.23 3.73 -14.73
CA LEU A 99 -9.08 3.04 -13.75
C LEU A 99 -8.74 3.37 -12.30
N VAL A 100 -7.57 3.94 -12.04
CA VAL A 100 -7.06 4.24 -10.70
C VAL A 100 -6.38 5.59 -10.63
N ASN A 101 -6.32 6.11 -9.41
CA ASN A 101 -5.72 7.41 -9.10
C ASN A 101 -4.33 7.25 -8.46
N TYR A 102 -4.10 6.11 -7.80
CA TYR A 102 -2.85 5.75 -7.15
C TYR A 102 -2.53 4.29 -7.47
N ILE A 103 -1.24 3.95 -7.47
CA ILE A 103 -0.80 2.56 -7.49
C ILE A 103 0.14 2.27 -6.32
N MET A 104 0.09 1.03 -5.83
CA MET A 104 0.81 0.62 -4.63
C MET A 104 1.51 -0.74 -4.80
N PRO A 105 2.47 -0.86 -5.74
CA PRO A 105 3.24 -2.10 -5.85
C PRO A 105 3.99 -2.36 -4.54
N ASP A 106 3.96 -3.61 -4.08
CA ASP A 106 4.82 -4.07 -2.98
C ASP A 106 6.13 -4.61 -3.57
N ILE A 107 7.27 -4.23 -3.00
CA ILE A 107 8.59 -4.57 -3.56
C ILE A 107 8.97 -6.04 -3.39
N CYS A 108 8.42 -6.72 -2.39
CA CYS A 108 8.65 -8.13 -2.08
C CYS A 108 7.83 -9.03 -3.01
N TRP A 109 6.65 -8.58 -3.43
CA TRP A 109 5.77 -9.30 -4.36
C TRP A 109 6.08 -8.95 -5.82
N THR A 110 6.37 -7.68 -6.07
CA THR A 110 6.88 -7.21 -7.36
C THR A 110 8.30 -7.73 -7.56
N GLY A 111 8.80 -7.78 -8.80
CA GLY A 111 10.17 -8.23 -9.15
C GLY A 111 11.34 -7.38 -8.59
N GLY A 112 11.26 -6.94 -7.33
CA GLY A 112 12.25 -6.17 -6.59
C GLY A 112 12.34 -4.70 -7.03
N ILE A 113 13.40 -4.04 -6.54
CA ILE A 113 13.76 -2.64 -6.84
C ILE A 113 13.69 -2.34 -8.34
N SER A 114 14.19 -3.27 -9.17
CA SER A 114 14.26 -3.06 -10.61
C SER A 114 12.87 -2.96 -11.25
N GLU A 115 11.93 -3.81 -10.83
CA GLU A 115 10.60 -3.87 -11.43
C GLU A 115 9.70 -2.78 -10.84
N MET A 116 9.78 -2.52 -9.54
CA MET A 116 9.05 -1.41 -8.94
C MET A 116 9.45 -0.06 -9.53
N LYS A 117 10.74 0.16 -9.82
CA LYS A 117 11.18 1.38 -10.53
C LYS A 117 10.60 1.47 -11.95
N ARG A 118 10.47 0.36 -12.67
CA ARG A 118 9.83 0.34 -14.00
C ARG A 118 8.33 0.61 -13.91
N ILE A 119 7.65 0.11 -12.89
CA ILE A 119 6.24 0.39 -12.62
C ILE A 119 6.05 1.88 -12.31
N ALA A 120 6.91 2.47 -11.46
CA ALA A 120 6.87 3.89 -11.15
C ALA A 120 7.03 4.76 -12.40
N ILE A 121 8.04 4.47 -13.23
CA ILE A 121 8.27 5.18 -14.51
C ILE A 121 7.09 4.99 -15.48
N LEU A 122 6.47 3.82 -15.52
CA LEU A 122 5.28 3.61 -16.34
C LEU A 122 4.13 4.50 -15.85
N ALA A 123 3.84 4.49 -14.55
CA ALA A 123 2.77 5.28 -13.95
C ALA A 123 2.98 6.80 -14.10
N GLU A 124 4.23 7.26 -14.06
CA GLU A 124 4.60 8.65 -14.32
C GLU A 124 4.05 9.14 -15.67
N THR A 125 4.09 8.30 -16.72
CA THR A 125 3.59 8.67 -18.06
C THR A 125 2.07 8.89 -18.11
N TYR A 126 1.34 8.43 -17.10
CA TYR A 126 -0.10 8.61 -16.94
C TYR A 126 -0.45 9.62 -15.83
N TYR A 127 0.55 10.33 -15.27
CA TYR A 127 0.38 11.22 -14.12
C TYR A 127 -0.20 10.52 -12.88
N VAL A 128 0.03 9.21 -12.75
CA VAL A 128 -0.43 8.42 -11.60
C VAL A 128 0.70 8.33 -10.57
N PRO A 129 0.49 8.81 -9.34
CA PRO A 129 1.45 8.65 -8.25
C PRO A 129 1.61 7.20 -7.78
N ILE A 130 2.79 6.91 -7.23
CA ILE A 130 3.13 5.63 -6.60
C ILE A 130 3.23 5.77 -5.08
N SER A 131 2.61 4.82 -4.36
CA SER A 131 2.68 4.68 -2.90
C SER A 131 2.95 3.22 -2.55
N PRO A 132 4.22 2.77 -2.44
CA PRO A 132 4.56 1.37 -2.21
C PRO A 132 3.89 0.82 -0.95
N HIS A 133 3.32 -0.36 -1.10
CA HIS A 133 2.69 -1.12 -0.01
C HIS A 133 3.75 -1.74 0.89
N ASP A 134 3.48 -1.76 2.20
CA ASP A 134 4.28 -2.50 3.19
C ASP A 134 3.41 -3.31 4.16
N ALA A 135 3.51 -4.63 4.03
CA ALA A 135 3.08 -5.58 5.07
C ALA A 135 4.17 -6.60 5.43
N SER A 136 5.44 -6.34 5.07
CA SER A 136 6.49 -7.36 5.09
C SER A 136 7.62 -7.09 6.08
N GLY A 137 8.03 -5.84 6.26
CA GLY A 137 9.07 -5.52 7.25
C GLY A 137 10.09 -4.46 6.83
N ALA A 138 11.13 -4.30 7.66
CA ALA A 138 12.12 -3.23 7.52
C ALA A 138 12.72 -3.12 6.11
N PHE A 139 13.10 -4.24 5.49
CA PHE A 139 13.71 -4.22 4.16
C PHE A 139 12.72 -3.88 3.04
N ASN A 140 11.41 -4.13 3.21
CA ASN A 140 10.39 -3.65 2.27
C ASN A 140 10.35 -2.11 2.30
N VAL A 141 10.23 -1.52 3.50
CA VAL A 141 10.26 -0.07 3.72
C VAL A 141 11.56 0.55 3.19
N ILE A 142 12.73 0.02 3.56
CA ILE A 142 14.04 0.57 3.15
C ILE A 142 14.19 0.55 1.64
N THR A 143 13.88 -0.58 1.00
CA THR A 143 14.04 -0.71 -0.46
C THR A 143 12.99 0.11 -1.22
N GLY A 144 11.77 0.21 -0.68
CA GLY A 144 10.73 1.12 -1.15
C GLY A 144 11.19 2.58 -1.13
N ALA A 145 11.76 3.03 -0.02
CA ALA A 145 12.32 4.38 0.11
C ALA A 145 13.40 4.67 -0.94
N HIS A 146 14.31 3.72 -1.19
CA HIS A 146 15.33 3.85 -2.24
C HIS A 146 14.71 4.06 -3.63
N VAL A 147 13.64 3.35 -3.97
CA VAL A 147 12.94 3.56 -5.24
C VAL A 147 12.27 4.92 -5.28
N LEU A 148 11.57 5.32 -4.22
CA LEU A 148 10.87 6.60 -4.14
C LEU A 148 11.80 7.80 -4.28
N MET A 149 12.98 7.78 -3.65
CA MET A 149 13.97 8.86 -3.82
C MET A 149 14.48 9.01 -5.26
N ASN A 150 14.19 8.07 -6.14
CA ASN A 150 14.70 8.00 -7.51
C ASN A 150 13.62 8.19 -8.60
N VAL A 151 12.39 8.56 -8.24
CA VAL A 151 11.29 8.78 -9.17
C VAL A 151 10.53 10.07 -8.81
N PRO A 152 9.93 10.77 -9.78
CA PRO A 152 9.29 12.07 -9.52
C PRO A 152 7.82 11.96 -9.07
N ASN A 153 7.15 10.84 -9.33
CA ASN A 153 5.72 10.63 -9.05
C ASN A 153 5.46 9.97 -7.69
N ILE A 154 6.31 10.22 -6.69
CA ILE A 154 6.11 9.67 -5.36
C ILE A 154 4.91 10.28 -4.65
N TYR A 155 4.24 9.48 -3.83
CA TYR A 155 3.24 9.97 -2.89
C TYR A 155 3.68 9.77 -1.44
N ARG A 156 3.49 8.56 -0.91
CA ARG A 156 3.85 8.18 0.46
C ARG A 156 4.52 6.79 0.44
N LEU A 157 5.21 6.48 1.52
CA LEU A 157 5.73 5.14 1.79
C LEU A 157 4.92 4.58 2.94
N GLU A 158 4.26 3.45 2.73
CA GLU A 158 3.55 2.78 3.81
C GLU A 158 4.54 2.27 4.86
N MET A 159 4.15 2.43 6.13
CA MET A 159 4.85 1.84 7.26
C MET A 159 3.91 1.80 8.46
N SER A 160 3.92 0.69 9.18
CA SER A 160 3.19 0.56 10.45
C SER A 160 4.04 1.04 11.62
N ASP A 161 3.59 2.09 12.31
CA ASP A 161 4.19 2.54 13.57
C ASP A 161 4.11 1.45 14.65
N HIS A 162 3.00 0.69 14.68
CA HIS A 162 2.83 -0.45 15.58
C HIS A 162 3.89 -1.54 15.37
N SER A 163 4.37 -1.71 14.13
CA SER A 163 5.37 -2.72 13.77
C SER A 163 6.81 -2.22 13.87
N LEU A 164 7.03 -0.94 14.20
CA LEU A 164 8.35 -0.31 14.13
C LEU A 164 9.39 -0.99 15.03
N GLU A 165 8.99 -1.45 16.22
CA GLU A 165 9.89 -2.22 17.10
C GLU A 165 10.35 -3.53 16.46
N ASN A 166 9.44 -4.25 15.80
CA ASN A 166 9.75 -5.49 15.08
C ASN A 166 10.61 -5.22 13.85
N TYR A 167 10.43 -4.08 13.20
CA TYR A 167 11.26 -3.70 12.06
C TYR A 167 12.69 -3.39 12.52
N ASN A 168 12.82 -2.68 13.64
CA ASN A 168 14.12 -2.30 14.18
C ASN A 168 14.89 -3.47 14.79
N SER A 169 14.23 -4.53 15.24
CA SER A 169 14.90 -5.69 15.84
C SER A 169 15.64 -6.56 14.81
N VAL A 170 15.23 -6.55 13.54
CA VAL A 170 15.85 -7.36 12.48
C VAL A 170 16.98 -6.64 11.73
N ILE A 171 17.31 -5.40 12.11
CA ILE A 171 18.36 -4.58 11.47
C ILE A 171 19.36 -4.07 12.51
N THR A 172 20.61 -3.88 12.11
CA THR A 172 21.70 -3.49 13.03
C THR A 172 21.58 -2.06 13.58
N SER A 173 20.67 -1.25 13.04
CA SER A 173 20.44 0.13 13.46
C SER A 173 19.00 0.49 13.16
N PRO A 174 18.29 1.20 14.06
CA PRO A 174 16.88 1.51 13.87
C PRO A 174 16.64 2.43 12.67
N LEU A 175 15.44 2.37 12.10
CA LEU A 175 14.97 3.30 11.09
C LEU A 175 14.95 4.73 11.64
N ASP A 176 15.49 5.67 10.87
CA ASP A 176 15.59 7.08 11.28
C ASP A 176 14.36 7.86 10.78
N ILE A 177 13.32 7.90 11.61
CA ILE A 177 12.05 8.54 11.29
C ILE A 177 11.91 9.84 12.07
N ARG A 178 11.73 10.97 11.37
CA ARG A 178 11.61 12.30 11.97
C ARG A 178 10.46 13.04 11.32
N ASN A 179 9.52 13.54 12.13
CA ASN A 179 8.36 14.31 11.66
C ASN A 179 7.59 13.63 10.52
N GLY A 180 7.39 12.31 10.61
CA GLY A 180 6.68 11.52 9.59
C GLY A 180 7.47 11.26 8.31
N GLN A 181 8.79 11.49 8.31
CA GLN A 181 9.68 11.24 7.16
C GLN A 181 10.76 10.24 7.53
N LEU A 182 11.02 9.27 6.64
CA LEU A 182 12.12 8.33 6.74
C LEU A 182 13.40 8.92 6.13
N TYR A 183 14.50 8.89 6.88
CA TYR A 183 15.82 9.31 6.43
C TYR A 183 16.71 8.08 6.23
N LEU A 184 17.20 7.89 5.01
CA LEU A 184 18.16 6.82 4.73
C LEU A 184 19.60 7.30 4.99
N PRO A 185 20.48 6.45 5.53
CA PRO A 185 21.85 6.82 5.82
C PRO A 185 22.69 6.96 4.54
N ASP A 186 23.73 7.79 4.59
CA ASP A 186 24.72 7.97 3.52
C ASP A 186 25.76 6.83 3.52
N LYS A 187 25.26 5.59 3.45
CA LYS A 187 26.07 4.37 3.36
C LYS A 187 25.81 3.68 2.01
N PRO A 188 26.79 2.95 1.45
CA PRO A 188 26.59 2.20 0.22
C PRO A 188 25.46 1.16 0.31
N GLY A 189 24.90 0.78 -0.83
CA GLY A 189 23.85 -0.24 -0.90
C GLY A 189 22.53 0.25 -0.33
N LEU A 190 21.87 -0.61 0.48
CA LEU A 190 20.62 -0.24 1.13
C LEU A 190 20.82 0.62 2.39
N GLY A 191 22.06 0.73 2.87
CA GLY A 191 22.44 1.54 4.03
C GLY A 191 22.13 0.91 5.39
N TYR A 192 21.50 -0.26 5.39
CA TYR A 192 21.16 -1.06 6.56
C TYR A 192 21.66 -2.50 6.37
N GLU A 193 22.01 -3.14 7.49
CA GLU A 193 22.41 -4.55 7.55
C GLU A 193 21.40 -5.32 8.41
N LEU A 194 21.22 -6.61 8.11
CA LEU A 194 20.42 -7.51 8.92
C LEU A 194 21.12 -7.78 10.26
N ASP A 195 20.35 -7.85 11.35
CA ASP A 195 20.85 -8.40 12.61
C ASP A 195 20.78 -9.93 12.55
N HIS A 196 21.88 -10.54 12.10
CA HIS A 196 21.99 -11.99 11.96
C HIS A 196 21.88 -12.73 13.31
N ASP A 197 22.32 -12.13 14.42
CA ASP A 197 22.23 -12.77 15.73
C ASP A 197 20.78 -12.80 16.21
N PHE A 198 20.03 -11.71 16.01
CA PHE A 198 18.60 -11.67 16.27
C PHE A 198 17.84 -12.69 15.42
N ILE A 199 18.07 -12.71 14.11
CA ILE A 199 17.37 -13.63 13.18
C ILE A 199 17.64 -15.09 13.53
N ASN A 200 18.90 -15.45 13.81
CA ASN A 200 19.26 -16.83 14.15
C ASN A 200 18.70 -17.28 15.51
N SER A 201 18.47 -16.34 16.44
CA SER A 201 17.89 -16.63 17.76
C SER A 201 16.35 -16.66 17.76
N HIS A 202 15.70 -16.19 16.69
CA HIS A 202 14.25 -16.13 16.55
C HIS A 202 13.77 -16.80 15.26
N PRO A 203 14.11 -18.09 15.02
CA PRO A 203 13.61 -18.78 13.84
C PRO A 203 12.09 -18.89 13.91
N ASP A 204 11.45 -18.76 12.75
CA ASP A 204 10.02 -19.06 12.64
C ASP A 204 9.77 -20.51 13.12
N PRO A 205 8.78 -20.75 14.00
CA PRO A 205 8.53 -22.08 14.56
C PRO A 205 8.26 -23.15 13.49
N GLU A 206 7.62 -22.78 12.38
CA GLU A 206 7.39 -23.67 11.27
C GLU A 206 8.67 -23.90 10.45
N TRP A 207 9.47 -22.85 10.23
CA TRP A 207 10.80 -23.02 9.63
C TRP A 207 11.67 -23.98 10.44
N ALA A 208 11.70 -23.82 11.77
CA ALA A 208 12.43 -24.71 12.67
C ALA A 208 11.88 -26.14 12.68
N ARG A 209 10.58 -26.32 12.49
CA ARG A 209 9.94 -27.64 12.35
C ARG A 209 10.33 -28.35 11.05
N LEU A 210 10.53 -27.62 9.95
CA LEU A 210 10.84 -28.21 8.64
C LEU A 210 12.32 -28.59 8.48
N HIS A 211 13.21 -27.99 9.28
CA HIS A 211 14.67 -28.14 9.14
C HIS A 211 15.35 -28.87 10.32
N ASN A 212 14.56 -29.41 11.26
CA ASN A 212 14.98 -30.37 12.29
C ASN A 212 14.44 -31.76 11.98
#